data_AF-A0A1W1VDH7-F1
#
_entry.id   AF-A0A1W1VDH7-F1
#
_cell.length_a   1.000
_cell.length_b   1.000
_cell.length_c   1.000
_cell.angle_alpha   90.00
_cell.angle_beta   90.00
_cell.angle_gamma   90.00
#
_symmetry.space_group_name_H-M   'P 1'
#
loop_
_entity.id
_entity.type
_entity.pdbx_description
1 polymer ?
#
loop_
_entity_poly.entity_id
_entity_poly.type
_entity_poly.pdbx_seq_one_letter_code
_entity_poly.pdbx_strand_id
1 'polypeptide(L)'
;MRAGAFGTLHGGHPGDVRIGLTVPIPEAGALSPALRALRAADVRATLLLPPRLARQCPEEVRAATQAGHEVAGNGPPEDLTLLEAVAGQPVTAWALEERNLTGAALRFLAARSVRPLPVPSPVPELGLTLRVPPGELAATLPRLKALGYRPVRVRELPDLRPARPRDLLMRVYRELVDERFARAHGVVPLTERADAVMRVAAQPAPAGTPLTPGTPAAELHLHSPRLVGLAARSALGAYRAYHRSLRDVAAALRERPELANAQLVYAVTLFHGPLEKHGFTLVPLPAARARLYSLGFRVMRLVYGTTNAPSETEPKLAWMEREAFLARHG
;
A
#
# COMPACT_ATOMS: atom_id res chain seq x y z
N MET A 1 12.89 14.90 6.47
CA MET A 1 13.69 14.48 7.65
C MET A 1 13.33 13.09 8.23
N ARG A 2 12.16 12.48 7.96
CA ARG A 2 11.80 11.16 8.54
C ARG A 2 12.56 9.97 7.97
N ALA A 3 12.86 9.94 6.68
CA ALA A 3 13.49 8.77 6.06
C ALA A 3 15.02 8.92 6.02
N GLY A 4 15.73 7.94 6.58
CA GLY A 4 17.19 7.84 6.61
C GLY A 4 17.87 8.42 7.85
N ALA A 5 17.42 9.55 8.40
CA ALA A 5 17.97 10.11 9.62
C ALA A 5 17.32 9.49 10.87
N PHE A 6 18.12 9.06 11.85
CA PHE A 6 17.68 8.54 13.15
C PHE A 6 16.88 7.22 13.14
N GLY A 7 16.98 6.43 12.05
CA GLY A 7 16.57 5.03 12.07
C GLY A 7 15.06 4.75 12.14
N THR A 8 14.22 5.70 11.69
CA THR A 8 12.77 5.53 11.46
C THR A 8 12.48 4.19 10.80
N LEU A 9 11.41 3.52 11.20
CA LEU A 9 11.00 2.27 10.59
C LEU A 9 10.46 2.51 9.17
N HIS A 10 10.78 1.60 8.26
CA HIS A 10 10.32 1.60 6.90
C HIS A 10 9.72 0.25 6.54
N GLY A 11 8.48 0.33 6.07
CA GLY A 11 7.85 -0.67 5.22
C GLY A 11 7.65 -2.05 5.81
N GLY A 12 7.32 -2.94 4.90
CA GLY A 12 7.12 -4.36 5.05
C GLY A 12 6.92 -4.94 3.64
N HIS A 13 6.80 -6.26 3.51
CA HIS A 13 6.80 -6.90 2.19
C HIS A 13 5.56 -6.50 1.36
N PRO A 14 5.71 -5.89 0.16
CA PRO A 14 4.59 -5.35 -0.65
C PRO A 14 3.70 -6.41 -1.31
N GLY A 15 3.89 -7.68 -0.97
CA GLY A 15 3.14 -8.84 -1.48
C GLY A 15 2.66 -9.76 -0.36
N ASP A 16 2.88 -9.38 0.90
CA ASP A 16 2.33 -10.09 2.04
C ASP A 16 1.02 -9.40 2.44
N VAL A 17 -0.02 -10.19 2.69
CA VAL A 17 -1.35 -9.71 3.04
C VAL A 17 -1.40 -8.98 4.38
N ARG A 18 -0.32 -9.03 5.17
CA ARG A 18 -0.21 -8.33 6.45
C ARG A 18 -0.14 -6.82 6.29
N ILE A 19 -0.90 -6.13 7.15
CA ILE A 19 -0.88 -4.67 7.29
C ILE A 19 -0.65 -4.30 8.75
N GLY A 20 0.25 -3.36 9.01
CA GLY A 20 0.60 -2.95 10.38
C GLY A 20 -0.48 -2.04 10.94
N LEU A 21 -1.31 -2.54 11.83
CA LEU A 21 -2.42 -1.79 12.40
C LEU A 21 -1.96 -0.96 13.59
N THR A 22 -2.12 0.35 13.50
CA THR A 22 -1.88 1.30 14.59
C THR A 22 -3.18 1.92 15.07
N VAL A 23 -3.38 1.97 16.39
CA VAL A 23 -4.60 2.52 17.00
C VAL A 23 -4.20 3.64 17.97
N PRO A 24 -4.47 4.91 17.66
CA PRO A 24 -4.18 6.02 18.57
C PRO A 24 -5.17 6.04 19.72
N ILE A 25 -4.67 6.00 20.95
CA ILE A 25 -5.47 6.12 22.17
C ILE A 25 -5.13 7.46 22.82
N PRO A 26 -5.87 8.56 22.52
CA PRO A 26 -5.51 9.88 23.04
C PRO A 26 -5.82 10.03 24.53
N GLU A 27 -6.79 9.28 25.05
CA GLU A 27 -7.34 9.38 26.41
C GLU A 27 -7.79 8.02 26.95
N ALA A 28 -7.90 7.91 28.29
CA ALA A 28 -8.18 6.63 28.96
C ALA A 28 -9.52 6.02 28.53
N GLY A 29 -10.57 6.84 28.37
CA GLY A 29 -11.89 6.39 27.95
C GLY A 29 -11.94 5.68 26.60
N ALA A 30 -10.94 5.88 25.74
CA ALA A 30 -10.85 5.24 24.43
C ALA A 30 -10.18 3.84 24.46
N LEU A 31 -9.42 3.51 25.52
CA LEU A 31 -8.65 2.27 25.59
C LEU A 31 -9.55 1.04 25.69
N SER A 32 -10.43 1.01 26.69
CA SER A 32 -11.35 -0.11 26.92
C SER A 32 -12.25 -0.43 25.70
N PRO A 33 -12.91 0.55 25.04
CA PRO A 33 -13.63 0.31 23.79
C PRO A 33 -12.76 -0.24 22.66
N ALA A 34 -11.54 0.28 22.48
CA ALA A 34 -10.63 -0.21 21.44
C ALA A 34 -10.24 -1.68 21.66
N LEU A 35 -9.91 -2.05 22.91
CA LEU A 35 -9.56 -3.42 23.28
C LEU A 35 -10.73 -4.38 23.05
N ARG A 36 -11.97 -3.97 23.35
CA ARG A 36 -13.16 -4.77 23.05
C ARG A 36 -13.34 -5.00 21.55
N ALA A 37 -13.20 -3.96 20.73
CA ALA A 37 -13.32 -4.08 19.27
C ALA A 37 -12.24 -4.99 18.67
N LEU A 38 -11.00 -4.84 19.13
CA LEU A 38 -9.87 -5.67 18.71
C LEU A 38 -10.06 -7.14 19.11
N ARG A 39 -10.53 -7.40 20.34
CA ARG A 39 -10.84 -8.76 20.83
C ARG A 39 -11.97 -9.40 20.04
N ALA A 40 -13.07 -8.67 19.80
CA ALA A 40 -14.21 -9.17 19.02
C ALA A 40 -13.79 -9.56 17.59
N ALA A 41 -12.81 -8.86 17.03
CA ALA A 41 -12.25 -9.16 15.72
C ALA A 41 -11.09 -10.18 15.75
N ASP A 42 -10.66 -10.68 16.91
CA ASP A 42 -9.44 -11.50 17.07
C ASP A 42 -8.21 -10.86 16.36
N VAL A 43 -7.98 -9.57 16.62
CA VAL A 43 -6.88 -8.81 16.04
C VAL A 43 -5.97 -8.26 17.12
N ARG A 44 -4.66 -8.45 16.96
CA ARG A 44 -3.65 -7.71 17.74
C ARG A 44 -3.16 -6.51 16.92
N ALA A 45 -2.83 -5.43 17.62
CA ALA A 45 -2.50 -4.14 17.03
C ALA A 45 -1.41 -3.44 17.85
N THR A 46 -0.83 -2.39 17.27
CA THR A 46 0.06 -1.48 17.98
C THR A 46 -0.74 -0.30 18.51
N LEU A 47 -0.88 -0.22 19.82
CA LEU A 47 -1.57 0.88 20.50
C LEU A 47 -0.60 2.05 20.67
N LEU A 48 -1.00 3.22 20.18
CA LEU A 48 -0.20 4.45 20.29
C LEU A 48 -0.67 5.21 21.53
N LEU A 49 0.10 5.13 22.60
CA LEU A 49 -0.26 5.67 23.90
C LEU A 49 0.61 6.88 24.25
N PRO A 50 0.04 8.04 24.61
CA PRO A 50 0.81 9.08 25.27
C PRO A 50 1.20 8.61 26.69
N PRO A 51 2.42 8.90 27.17
CA PRO A 51 2.91 8.42 28.48
C PRO A 51 1.99 8.72 29.67
N ARG A 52 1.23 9.82 29.61
CA ARG A 52 0.22 10.18 30.62
C ARG A 52 -0.82 9.08 30.88
N LEU A 53 -1.15 8.24 29.89
CA LEU A 53 -2.09 7.13 30.09
C LEU A 53 -1.53 6.05 31.01
N ALA A 54 -0.21 5.85 31.01
CA ALA A 54 0.42 4.93 31.95
C ALA A 54 0.23 5.37 33.41
N ARG A 55 0.00 6.67 33.68
CA ARG A 55 -0.36 7.18 35.02
C ARG A 55 -1.85 7.06 35.31
N GLN A 56 -2.69 7.34 34.32
CA GLN A 56 -4.14 7.45 34.49
C GLN A 56 -4.82 6.08 34.58
N CYS A 57 -4.38 5.11 33.78
CA CYS A 57 -5.00 3.79 33.67
C CYS A 57 -3.95 2.67 33.56
N PRO A 58 -3.04 2.52 34.54
CA PRO A 58 -1.92 1.58 34.45
C PRO A 58 -2.36 0.12 34.26
N GLU A 59 -3.42 -0.30 34.94
CA GLU A 59 -3.93 -1.67 34.84
C GLU A 59 -4.51 -1.97 33.46
N GLU A 60 -5.17 -1.01 32.81
CA GLU A 60 -5.70 -1.19 31.46
C GLU A 60 -4.58 -1.28 30.42
N VAL A 61 -3.52 -0.47 30.58
CA VAL A 61 -2.32 -0.54 29.74
C VAL A 61 -1.64 -1.91 29.87
N ARG A 62 -1.53 -2.43 31.09
CA ARG A 62 -1.00 -3.78 31.35
C ARG A 62 -1.91 -4.88 30.79
N ALA A 63 -3.23 -4.74 30.93
CA ALA A 63 -4.18 -5.69 30.36
C ALA A 63 -4.10 -5.73 28.83
N ALA A 64 -3.86 -4.58 28.18
CA ALA A 64 -3.65 -4.53 26.74
C ALA A 64 -2.42 -5.35 26.30
N THR A 65 -1.31 -5.26 27.04
CA THR A 65 -0.10 -6.02 26.69
C THR A 65 -0.25 -7.51 26.98
N GLN A 66 -0.93 -7.88 28.07
CA GLN A 66 -1.30 -9.27 28.39
C GLN A 66 -2.23 -9.88 27.33
N ALA A 67 -3.11 -9.08 26.72
CA ALA A 67 -3.92 -9.48 25.56
C ALA A 67 -3.11 -9.59 24.25
N GLY A 68 -1.80 -9.33 24.30
CA GLY A 68 -0.87 -9.49 23.20
C GLY A 68 -0.74 -8.27 22.30
N HIS A 69 -1.26 -7.09 22.67
CA HIS A 69 -1.05 -5.86 21.91
C HIS A 69 0.38 -5.33 22.06
N GLU A 70 0.89 -4.70 21.00
CA GLU A 70 2.14 -3.94 21.06
C GLU A 70 1.82 -2.53 21.59
N VAL A 71 2.65 -1.99 22.48
CA VAL A 71 2.54 -0.60 22.94
C VAL A 71 3.66 0.20 22.32
N ALA A 72 3.29 1.30 21.66
CA ALA A 72 4.19 2.31 21.14
C ALA A 72 3.84 3.66 21.76
N GLY A 73 4.84 4.53 21.94
CA GLY A 73 4.58 5.88 22.43
C GLY A 73 3.92 6.77 21.38
N ASN A 74 3.20 7.80 21.82
CA ASN A 74 2.56 8.80 20.96
C ASN A 74 2.73 10.21 21.51
N GLY A 75 3.00 11.17 20.63
CA GLY A 75 3.17 12.58 21.02
C GLY A 75 4.61 12.91 21.44
N PRO A 76 4.81 13.89 22.35
CA PRO A 76 6.14 14.25 22.86
C PRO A 76 6.84 13.03 23.49
N PRO A 77 8.12 12.76 23.16
CA PRO A 77 8.84 11.59 23.65
C PRO A 77 9.35 11.79 25.08
N GLU A 78 8.41 11.84 26.02
CA GLU A 78 8.67 11.99 27.45
C GLU A 78 8.35 10.68 28.19
N ASP A 79 8.83 10.51 29.42
CA ASP A 79 8.41 9.42 30.32
C ASP A 79 8.41 7.99 29.71
N LEU A 80 9.33 7.70 28.79
CA LEU A 80 9.47 6.39 28.14
C LEU A 80 9.54 5.25 29.18
N THR A 81 10.40 5.40 30.19
CA THR A 81 10.62 4.39 31.23
C THR A 81 9.35 4.05 32.00
N LEU A 82 8.50 5.04 32.26
CA LEU A 82 7.21 4.82 32.90
C LEU A 82 6.28 4.01 31.99
N LEU A 83 6.21 4.36 30.70
CA LEU A 83 5.39 3.64 29.75
C LEU A 83 5.85 2.18 29.62
N GLU A 84 7.15 1.93 29.56
CA GLU A 84 7.73 0.58 29.53
C GLU A 84 7.40 -0.23 30.79
N ALA A 85 7.59 0.38 31.98
CA ALA A 85 7.34 -0.27 33.25
C ALA A 85 5.86 -0.67 33.42
N VAL A 86 4.94 0.21 33.05
CA VAL A 86 3.49 -0.06 33.14
C VAL A 86 3.04 -1.04 32.08
N ALA A 87 3.51 -0.89 30.83
CA ALA A 87 3.20 -1.81 29.75
C ALA A 87 3.78 -3.21 29.97
N GLY A 88 4.83 -3.34 30.81
CA GLY A 88 5.52 -4.61 31.03
C GLY A 88 6.18 -5.15 29.77
N GLN A 89 6.50 -4.28 28.81
CA GLN A 89 7.21 -4.60 27.57
C GLN A 89 8.09 -3.42 27.13
N PRO A 90 9.20 -3.66 26.43
CA PRO A 90 10.02 -2.60 25.87
C PRO A 90 9.24 -1.81 24.81
N VAL A 91 9.36 -0.48 24.83
CA VAL A 91 8.72 0.40 23.86
C VAL A 91 9.74 0.74 22.78
N THR A 92 9.71 -0.02 21.68
CA THR A 92 10.71 0.09 20.61
C THR A 92 10.29 1.04 19.48
N ALA A 93 9.04 1.50 19.49
CA ALA A 93 8.47 2.33 18.43
C ALA A 93 7.74 3.56 19.00
N TRP A 94 7.75 4.66 18.24
CA TRP A 94 7.11 5.92 18.63
C TRP A 94 6.40 6.61 17.47
N ALA A 95 5.14 7.01 17.66
CA ALA A 95 4.40 7.84 16.73
C ALA A 95 4.70 9.32 17.01
N LEU A 96 5.42 9.97 16.08
CA LEU A 96 5.60 11.41 16.07
C LEU A 96 4.59 12.05 15.11
N GLU A 97 3.93 13.11 15.55
CA GLU A 97 3.16 14.01 14.67
C GLU A 97 4.07 15.12 14.15
N GLU A 98 3.64 15.87 13.13
CA GLU A 98 4.46 16.91 12.50
C GLU A 98 4.95 17.96 13.50
N ARG A 99 4.08 18.42 14.41
CA ARG A 99 4.43 19.35 15.49
C ARG A 99 5.53 18.85 16.44
N ASN A 100 5.64 17.53 16.61
CA ASN A 100 6.60 16.89 17.51
C ASN A 100 7.83 16.33 16.77
N LEU A 101 7.88 16.48 15.45
CA LEU A 101 8.96 15.99 14.61
C LEU A 101 10.14 16.97 14.64
N THR A 102 10.81 17.05 15.78
CA THR A 102 12.01 17.89 15.96
C THR A 102 13.28 17.04 15.96
N GLY A 103 14.42 17.64 15.61
CA GLY A 103 15.72 16.95 15.70
C GLY A 103 16.06 16.52 17.13
N ALA A 104 15.62 17.27 18.13
CA ALA A 104 15.78 16.91 19.55
C ALA A 104 14.98 15.64 19.91
N ALA A 105 13.70 15.58 19.51
CA ALA A 105 12.87 14.40 19.71
C ALA A 105 13.46 13.15 19.04
N LEU A 106 13.94 13.28 17.79
CA LEU A 106 14.55 12.18 17.06
C LEU A 106 15.85 11.68 17.73
N ARG A 107 16.70 12.58 18.22
CA ARG A 107 17.92 12.22 18.98
C ARG A 107 17.58 11.55 20.31
N PHE A 108 16.58 12.06 21.02
CA PHE A 108 16.12 11.49 22.29
C PHE A 108 15.69 10.04 22.14
N LEU A 109 14.87 9.75 21.10
CA LEU A 109 14.40 8.41 20.78
C LEU A 109 15.55 7.50 20.35
N ALA A 110 16.44 7.98 19.46
CA ALA A 110 17.59 7.22 18.98
C ALA A 110 18.53 6.82 20.12
N ALA A 111 18.79 7.70 21.08
CA ALA A 111 19.62 7.41 22.27
C ALA A 111 19.05 6.30 23.17
N ARG A 112 17.75 5.97 23.01
CA ARG A 112 17.04 4.93 23.76
C ARG A 112 16.66 3.74 22.88
N SER A 113 17.23 3.63 21.68
CA SER A 113 16.90 2.58 20.71
C SER A 113 15.42 2.54 20.30
N VAL A 114 14.69 3.63 20.49
CA VAL A 114 13.29 3.77 20.06
C VAL A 114 13.26 4.37 18.67
N ARG A 115 12.47 3.78 17.78
CA ARG A 115 12.40 4.19 16.38
C ARG A 115 11.09 4.90 16.07
N PRO A 116 11.11 6.02 15.34
CA PRO A 116 9.88 6.59 14.81
C PRO A 116 9.15 5.57 13.92
N LEU A 117 7.83 5.49 14.07
CA LEU A 117 6.98 4.64 13.23
C LEU A 117 6.96 5.13 11.77
N PRO A 118 6.70 4.23 10.80
CA PRO A 118 6.46 4.63 9.43
C PRO A 118 5.26 5.59 9.36
N VAL A 119 5.24 6.47 8.36
CA VAL A 119 4.05 7.28 8.08
C VAL A 119 2.91 6.33 7.68
N PRO A 120 1.76 6.37 8.37
CA PRO A 120 0.63 5.52 8.02
C PRO A 120 0.11 5.90 6.63
N SER A 121 -0.27 4.88 5.86
CA SER A 121 -0.95 5.07 4.60
C SER A 121 -2.38 5.58 4.84
N PRO A 122 -2.90 6.51 4.01
CA PRO A 122 -4.29 6.96 4.11
C PRO A 122 -5.29 5.86 3.73
N VAL A 123 -4.85 4.84 2.98
CA VAL A 123 -5.67 3.71 2.54
C VAL A 123 -4.95 2.38 2.82
N PRO A 124 -5.68 1.24 2.91
CA PRO A 124 -5.05 -0.05 3.12
C PRO A 124 -4.05 -0.40 1.99
N GLU A 125 -2.80 -0.64 2.35
CA GLU A 125 -1.75 -0.99 1.40
C GLU A 125 -0.81 -2.06 2.00
N LEU A 126 -0.45 -3.05 1.18
CA LEU A 126 0.38 -4.18 1.59
C LEU A 126 1.75 -3.71 2.09
N GLY A 127 2.20 -4.26 3.21
CA GLY A 127 3.49 -3.92 3.80
C GLY A 127 3.57 -2.50 4.38
N LEU A 128 2.48 -1.72 4.36
CA LEU A 128 2.43 -0.42 5.02
C LEU A 128 1.71 -0.50 6.37
N THR A 129 1.75 0.60 7.11
CA THR A 129 0.97 0.76 8.33
C THR A 129 -0.34 1.49 8.01
N LEU A 130 -1.40 1.11 8.71
CA LEU A 130 -2.70 1.77 8.66
C LEU A 130 -3.03 2.30 10.06
N ARG A 131 -3.47 3.56 10.12
CA ARG A 131 -3.95 4.16 11.36
C ARG A 131 -5.47 4.10 11.39
N VAL A 132 -6.03 3.46 12.40
CA VAL A 132 -7.48 3.34 12.58
C VAL A 132 -7.86 3.91 13.95
N PRO A 133 -8.66 4.99 14.01
CA PRO A 133 -9.17 5.53 15.26
C PRO A 133 -9.99 4.48 16.03
N PRO A 134 -10.00 4.53 17.38
CA PRO A 134 -10.76 3.60 18.22
C PRO A 134 -12.23 3.42 17.82
N GLY A 135 -12.91 4.52 17.50
CA GLY A 135 -14.33 4.52 17.12
C GLY A 135 -14.62 3.85 15.77
N GLU A 136 -13.61 3.69 14.91
CA GLU A 136 -13.77 3.13 13.56
C GLU A 136 -13.39 1.65 13.47
N LEU A 137 -12.82 1.08 14.54
CA LEU A 137 -12.32 -0.30 14.56
C LEU A 137 -13.42 -1.32 14.22
N ALA A 138 -14.62 -1.15 14.78
CA ALA A 138 -15.73 -2.08 14.61
C ALA A 138 -16.17 -2.21 13.14
N ALA A 139 -16.13 -1.12 12.37
CA ALA A 139 -16.45 -1.13 10.94
C ALA A 139 -15.24 -1.51 10.07
N THR A 140 -14.04 -1.06 10.45
CA THR A 140 -12.84 -1.18 9.63
C THR A 140 -12.26 -2.59 9.63
N LEU A 141 -12.22 -3.27 10.78
CA LEU A 141 -11.59 -4.60 10.88
C LEU A 141 -12.31 -5.68 10.04
N PRO A 142 -13.65 -5.78 10.05
CA PRO A 142 -14.36 -6.70 9.15
C PRO A 142 -14.12 -6.36 7.68
N ARG A 143 -14.12 -5.07 7.31
CA ARG A 143 -13.85 -4.63 5.94
C ARG A 143 -12.45 -5.04 5.48
N LEU A 144 -11.42 -4.85 6.31
CA LEU A 144 -10.04 -5.26 5.99
C LEU A 144 -9.96 -6.77 5.74
N LYS A 145 -10.61 -7.59 6.57
CA LYS A 145 -10.66 -9.05 6.37
C LYS A 145 -11.39 -9.43 5.08
N ALA A 146 -12.52 -8.78 4.77
CA ALA A 146 -13.26 -9.01 3.53
C ALA A 146 -12.43 -8.65 2.29
N LEU A 147 -11.60 -7.61 2.39
CA LEU A 147 -10.63 -7.22 1.36
C LEU A 147 -9.38 -8.11 1.32
N GLY A 148 -9.27 -9.12 2.19
CA GLY A 148 -8.17 -10.08 2.22
C GLY A 148 -6.91 -9.62 2.95
N TYR A 149 -6.97 -8.50 3.69
CA TYR A 149 -5.86 -8.06 4.53
C TYR A 149 -5.83 -8.83 5.85
N ARG A 150 -4.63 -8.95 6.43
CA ARG A 150 -4.41 -9.47 7.78
C ARG A 150 -3.82 -8.37 8.67
N PRO A 151 -4.64 -7.67 9.46
CA PRO A 151 -4.13 -6.70 10.42
C PRO A 151 -3.25 -7.39 11.46
N VAL A 152 -2.05 -6.84 11.69
CA VAL A 152 -1.06 -7.33 12.66
C VAL A 152 -0.45 -6.17 13.43
N ARG A 153 0.30 -6.47 14.50
CA ARG A 153 1.14 -5.47 15.15
C ARG A 153 2.21 -4.99 14.17
N VAL A 154 2.62 -3.73 14.26
CA VAL A 154 3.64 -3.16 13.38
C VAL A 154 4.91 -4.00 13.42
N ARG A 155 5.39 -4.41 14.60
CA ARG A 155 6.58 -5.27 14.73
C ARG A 155 6.49 -6.63 14.01
N GLU A 156 5.29 -7.07 13.64
CA GLU A 156 5.05 -8.34 12.93
C GLU A 156 4.96 -8.18 11.41
N LEU A 157 5.10 -6.94 10.91
CA LEU A 157 5.22 -6.70 9.48
C LEU A 157 6.51 -7.37 8.96
N PRO A 158 6.42 -8.28 7.98
CA PRO A 158 7.59 -8.91 7.39
C PRO A 158 8.42 -7.86 6.66
N ASP A 159 9.74 -7.96 6.72
CA ASP A 159 10.71 -7.01 6.15
C ASP A 159 10.65 -5.58 6.73
N LEU A 160 9.96 -5.39 7.85
CA LEU A 160 10.04 -4.15 8.61
C LEU A 160 11.50 -3.92 9.04
N ARG A 161 12.06 -2.80 8.61
CA ARG A 161 13.47 -2.48 8.85
C ARG A 161 13.67 -0.99 9.09
N PRO A 162 14.84 -0.58 9.62
CA PRO A 162 15.23 0.81 9.61
C PRO A 162 15.28 1.37 8.17
N ALA A 163 14.77 2.59 8.01
CA ALA A 163 14.80 3.35 6.77
C ALA A 163 16.24 3.67 6.38
N ARG A 164 16.52 3.53 5.09
CA ARG A 164 17.77 3.91 4.43
C ARG A 164 17.55 5.23 3.67
N PRO A 165 18.62 5.99 3.35
CA PRO A 165 18.50 7.19 2.52
C PRO A 165 17.76 6.96 1.19
N ARG A 166 17.95 5.80 0.56
CA ARG A 166 17.22 5.38 -0.65
C ARG A 166 15.70 5.39 -0.44
N ASP A 167 15.20 5.03 0.74
CA ASP A 167 13.76 4.99 1.00
C ASP A 167 13.15 6.40 1.06
N LEU A 168 13.95 7.42 1.42
CA LEU A 168 13.53 8.82 1.30
C LEU A 168 13.37 9.21 -0.16
N LEU A 169 14.36 8.90 -1.00
CA LEU A 169 14.31 9.18 -2.43
C LEU A 169 13.10 8.50 -3.08
N MET A 170 12.86 7.23 -2.76
CA MET A 170 11.70 6.48 -3.24
C MET A 170 10.38 7.12 -2.81
N ARG A 171 10.29 7.56 -1.56
CA ARG A 171 9.11 8.25 -1.06
C ARG A 171 8.87 9.57 -1.80
N VAL A 172 9.91 10.37 -1.98
CA VAL A 172 9.83 11.65 -2.71
C VAL A 172 9.43 11.40 -4.18
N TYR A 173 10.00 10.39 -4.82
CA TYR A 173 9.62 10.00 -6.18
C TYR A 173 8.13 9.64 -6.25
N ARG A 174 7.62 8.80 -5.34
CA ARG A 174 6.20 8.41 -5.31
C ARG A 174 5.28 9.61 -5.10
N GLU A 175 5.57 10.46 -4.12
CA GLU A 175 4.75 11.64 -3.79
C GLU A 175 4.76 12.70 -4.91
N LEU A 176 5.91 12.91 -5.57
CA LEU A 176 6.05 13.98 -6.58
C LEU A 176 5.79 13.52 -8.01
N VAL A 177 6.05 12.26 -8.34
CA VAL A 177 5.95 11.73 -9.71
C VAL A 177 4.72 10.84 -9.83
N ASP A 178 4.62 9.73 -9.09
CA ASP A 178 3.53 8.76 -9.26
C ASP A 178 2.16 9.35 -8.92
N GLU A 179 2.04 10.04 -7.78
CA GLU A 179 0.78 10.62 -7.33
C GLU A 179 0.35 11.83 -8.17
N ARG A 180 1.31 12.60 -8.70
CA ARG A 180 1.00 13.70 -9.63
C ARG A 180 0.63 13.16 -11.00
N PHE A 181 1.35 12.17 -11.51
CA PHE A 181 1.04 11.51 -12.77
C PHE A 181 -0.35 10.88 -12.72
N ALA A 182 -0.65 10.14 -11.64
CA ALA A 182 -1.95 9.51 -11.43
C ALA A 182 -3.09 10.52 -11.42
N ARG A 183 -2.93 11.65 -10.73
CA ARG A 183 -3.92 12.73 -10.71
C ARG A 183 -4.07 13.41 -12.08
N ALA A 184 -2.95 13.69 -12.75
CA ALA A 184 -2.96 14.34 -14.06
C ALA A 184 -3.59 13.47 -15.16
N HIS A 185 -3.46 12.14 -15.07
CA HIS A 185 -3.98 11.20 -16.07
C HIS A 185 -5.27 10.50 -15.64
N GLY A 186 -5.89 10.94 -14.53
CA GLY A 186 -7.15 10.37 -14.04
C GLY A 186 -7.05 8.87 -13.72
N VAL A 187 -5.89 8.40 -13.25
CA VAL A 187 -5.67 6.98 -12.97
C VAL A 187 -6.39 6.57 -11.70
N VAL A 188 -7.48 5.84 -11.86
CA VAL A 188 -8.29 5.25 -10.80
C VAL A 188 -7.60 4.01 -10.26
N PRO A 189 -7.25 3.96 -8.96
CA PRO A 189 -6.74 2.75 -8.34
C PRO A 189 -7.88 1.74 -8.13
N LEU A 190 -7.72 0.51 -8.65
CA LEU A 190 -8.62 -0.62 -8.36
C LEU A 190 -7.97 -1.57 -7.36
N THR A 191 -7.20 -1.02 -6.42
CA THR A 191 -6.29 -1.75 -5.54
C THR A 191 -6.82 -1.88 -4.11
N GLU A 192 -8.14 -1.86 -3.92
CA GLU A 192 -8.76 -1.98 -2.60
C GLU A 192 -8.57 -3.36 -2.00
N ARG A 193 -8.57 -4.42 -2.81
CA ARG A 193 -8.31 -5.78 -2.33
C ARG A 193 -6.81 -5.99 -2.13
N ALA A 194 -6.44 -6.84 -1.17
CA ALA A 194 -5.06 -7.14 -0.84
C ALA A 194 -4.26 -7.68 -2.06
N ASP A 195 -4.87 -8.55 -2.86
CA ASP A 195 -4.27 -9.11 -4.07
C ASP A 195 -4.60 -8.33 -5.35
N ALA A 196 -5.25 -7.15 -5.26
CA ALA A 196 -5.57 -6.36 -6.44
C ALA A 196 -4.32 -5.59 -6.94
N VAL A 197 -4.04 -5.74 -8.23
CA VAL A 197 -2.82 -5.22 -8.90
C VAL A 197 -3.12 -4.28 -10.06
N MET A 198 -4.39 -4.02 -10.38
CA MET A 198 -4.78 -3.19 -11.52
C MET A 198 -5.17 -1.78 -11.09
N ARG A 199 -4.96 -0.86 -12.02
CA ARG A 199 -5.45 0.52 -12.02
C ARG A 199 -5.96 0.81 -13.43
N VAL A 200 -6.90 1.74 -13.56
CA VAL A 200 -7.51 2.05 -14.85
C VAL A 200 -7.57 3.55 -15.05
N ALA A 201 -7.41 4.01 -16.28
CA ALA A 201 -7.56 5.42 -16.64
C ALA A 201 -8.45 5.56 -17.87
N ALA A 202 -9.30 6.58 -17.90
CA ALA A 202 -9.99 6.97 -19.12
C ALA A 202 -9.00 7.73 -20.02
N GLN A 203 -8.70 7.17 -21.18
CA GLN A 203 -7.73 7.70 -22.13
C GLN A 203 -8.23 7.53 -23.56
N PRO A 204 -7.82 8.38 -24.51
CA PRO A 204 -8.15 8.18 -25.91
C PRO A 204 -7.47 6.90 -26.46
N ALA A 205 -8.16 6.20 -27.34
CA ALA A 205 -7.64 5.04 -28.04
C ALA A 205 -6.32 5.39 -28.75
N PRO A 206 -5.24 4.63 -28.52
CA PRO A 206 -3.97 4.89 -29.16
C PRO A 206 -4.00 4.48 -30.63
N ALA A 207 -3.13 5.11 -31.44
CA ALA A 207 -2.84 4.64 -32.78
C ALA A 207 -2.34 3.18 -32.76
N GLY A 208 -2.82 2.36 -33.70
CA GLY A 208 -2.56 0.91 -33.74
C GLY A 208 -3.71 0.05 -33.22
N THR A 209 -4.79 0.67 -32.75
CA THR A 209 -6.09 0.00 -32.51
C THR A 209 -6.99 0.14 -33.75
N PRO A 210 -8.04 -0.68 -33.92
CA PRO A 210 -8.97 -0.54 -35.04
C PRO A 210 -9.89 0.69 -34.93
N LEU A 211 -9.86 1.40 -33.80
CA LEU A 211 -10.71 2.57 -33.56
C LEU A 211 -10.06 3.86 -34.08
N THR A 212 -10.91 4.83 -34.40
CA THR A 212 -10.47 6.18 -34.75
C THR A 212 -9.67 6.79 -33.59
N PRO A 213 -8.50 7.39 -33.83
CA PRO A 213 -7.75 8.09 -32.78
C PRO A 213 -8.63 9.11 -32.05
N GLY A 214 -8.55 9.14 -30.72
CA GLY A 214 -9.39 10.01 -29.89
C GLY A 214 -10.69 9.37 -29.39
N THR A 215 -11.06 8.18 -29.91
CA THR A 215 -12.20 7.42 -29.39
C THR A 215 -11.98 7.09 -27.90
N PRO A 216 -12.97 7.25 -27.02
CA PRO A 216 -12.79 6.94 -25.60
C PRO A 216 -12.39 5.47 -25.37
N ALA A 217 -11.40 5.25 -24.52
CA ALA A 217 -10.88 3.94 -24.16
C ALA A 217 -10.52 3.87 -22.67
N ALA A 218 -10.32 2.65 -22.19
CA ALA A 218 -9.83 2.37 -20.84
C ALA A 218 -8.40 1.84 -20.91
N GLU A 219 -7.45 2.56 -20.33
CA GLU A 219 -6.06 2.13 -20.22
C GLU A 219 -5.83 1.36 -18.92
N LEU A 220 -5.25 0.17 -19.02
CA LEU A 220 -4.85 -0.66 -17.89
C LEU A 220 -3.43 -0.31 -17.45
N HIS A 221 -3.30 -0.12 -16.15
CA HIS A 221 -2.03 0.16 -15.47
C HIS A 221 -1.80 -0.86 -14.37
N LEU A 222 -0.55 -1.30 -14.22
CA LEU A 222 -0.17 -2.22 -13.15
C LEU A 222 0.33 -1.46 -11.93
N HIS A 223 -0.09 -1.89 -10.75
CA HIS A 223 0.51 -1.49 -9.48
C HIS A 223 1.83 -2.25 -9.27
N SER A 224 2.89 -1.85 -9.99
CA SER A 224 4.17 -2.54 -10.08
C SER A 224 4.74 -3.02 -8.73
N PRO A 225 4.76 -2.23 -7.64
CA PRO A 225 5.25 -2.71 -6.35
C PRO A 225 4.53 -3.96 -5.81
N ARG A 226 3.20 -4.02 -5.98
CA ARG A 226 2.37 -5.14 -5.50
C ARG A 226 2.55 -6.38 -6.35
N LEU A 227 2.53 -6.23 -7.69
CA LEU A 227 2.72 -7.36 -8.59
C LEU A 227 4.10 -8.01 -8.39
N VAL A 228 5.15 -7.20 -8.26
CA VAL A 228 6.51 -7.67 -7.98
C VAL A 228 6.57 -8.36 -6.63
N GLY A 229 5.98 -7.75 -5.59
CA GLY A 229 5.92 -8.34 -4.26
C GLY A 229 5.20 -9.70 -4.25
N LEU A 230 4.06 -9.81 -4.94
CA LEU A 230 3.34 -11.07 -5.06
C LEU A 230 4.15 -12.11 -5.83
N ALA A 231 4.77 -11.72 -6.95
CA ALA A 231 5.55 -12.62 -7.79
C ALA A 231 6.80 -13.16 -7.08
N ALA A 232 7.44 -12.34 -6.24
CA ALA A 232 8.58 -12.76 -5.42
C ALA A 232 8.22 -13.88 -4.42
N ARG A 233 6.95 -13.96 -4.01
CA ARG A 233 6.45 -15.00 -3.09
C ARG A 233 5.87 -16.21 -3.82
N SER A 234 5.10 -15.96 -4.88
CA SER A 234 4.45 -17.00 -5.66
C SER A 234 4.06 -16.48 -7.04
N ALA A 235 4.70 -17.00 -8.09
CA ALA A 235 4.32 -16.71 -9.47
C ALA A 235 2.86 -17.08 -9.76
N LEU A 236 2.39 -18.22 -9.24
CA LEU A 236 0.98 -18.65 -9.38
C LEU A 236 0.02 -17.72 -8.61
N GLY A 237 0.41 -17.27 -7.43
CA GLY A 237 -0.34 -16.28 -6.66
C GLY A 237 -0.47 -14.94 -7.41
N ALA A 238 0.64 -14.44 -7.96
CA ALA A 238 0.64 -13.24 -8.79
C ALA A 238 -0.22 -13.38 -10.06
N TYR A 239 -0.19 -14.55 -10.71
CA TYR A 239 -1.05 -14.83 -11.87
C TYR A 239 -2.54 -14.83 -11.50
N ARG A 240 -2.93 -15.48 -10.39
CA ARG A 240 -4.32 -15.46 -9.91
C ARG A 240 -4.79 -14.05 -9.52
N ALA A 241 -3.94 -13.31 -8.81
CA ALA A 241 -4.15 -11.91 -8.44
C ALA A 241 -4.38 -11.02 -9.66
N TYR A 242 -3.53 -11.18 -10.68
CA TYR A 242 -3.65 -10.50 -11.97
C TYR A 242 -5.00 -10.81 -12.65
N HIS A 243 -5.34 -12.10 -12.80
CA HIS A 243 -6.58 -12.51 -13.43
C HIS A 243 -7.82 -11.99 -12.68
N ARG A 244 -7.82 -12.07 -11.35
CA ARG A 244 -8.92 -11.54 -10.54
C ARG A 244 -9.03 -10.01 -10.66
N SER A 245 -7.91 -9.32 -10.83
CA SER A 245 -7.90 -7.87 -11.03
C SER A 245 -8.47 -7.44 -12.38
N LEU A 246 -8.47 -8.30 -13.42
CA LEU A 246 -9.19 -8.03 -14.67
C LEU A 246 -10.71 -8.01 -14.45
N ARG A 247 -11.23 -8.80 -13.50
CA ARG A 247 -12.65 -8.75 -13.12
C ARG A 247 -12.99 -7.45 -12.39
N ASP A 248 -12.08 -6.95 -11.56
CA ASP A 248 -12.25 -5.65 -10.91
C ASP A 248 -12.30 -4.51 -11.95
N VAL A 249 -11.52 -4.62 -13.02
CA VAL A 249 -11.61 -3.72 -14.19
C VAL A 249 -12.97 -3.86 -14.88
N ALA A 250 -13.46 -5.08 -15.11
CA ALA A 250 -14.75 -5.30 -15.76
C ALA A 250 -15.90 -4.70 -14.95
N ALA A 251 -15.88 -4.86 -13.62
CA ALA A 251 -16.82 -4.19 -12.72
C ALA A 251 -16.70 -2.66 -12.82
N ALA A 252 -15.47 -2.12 -12.78
CA ALA A 252 -15.23 -0.69 -12.92
C ALA A 252 -15.75 -0.12 -14.25
N LEU A 253 -15.59 -0.83 -15.36
CA LEU A 253 -16.11 -0.42 -16.67
C LEU A 253 -17.65 -0.29 -16.68
N ARG A 254 -18.36 -1.09 -15.88
CA ARG A 254 -19.83 -1.04 -15.76
C ARG A 254 -20.31 0.03 -14.79
N GLU A 255 -19.64 0.16 -13.65
CA GLU A 255 -20.13 0.93 -12.52
C GLU A 255 -19.65 2.38 -12.52
N ARG A 256 -18.51 2.67 -13.17
CA ARG A 256 -17.90 4.00 -13.11
C ARG A 256 -18.33 4.87 -14.30
N PRO A 257 -18.98 6.04 -14.05
CA PRO A 257 -19.41 6.94 -15.11
C PRO A 257 -18.27 7.38 -16.04
N GLU A 258 -17.07 7.61 -15.50
CA GLU A 258 -15.90 8.03 -16.26
C GLU A 258 -15.40 6.99 -17.27
N LEU A 259 -15.77 5.71 -17.10
CA LEU A 259 -15.40 4.61 -17.99
C LEU A 259 -16.56 4.11 -18.87
N ALA A 260 -17.76 4.65 -18.69
CA ALA A 260 -18.97 4.15 -19.34
C ALA A 260 -18.87 4.16 -20.88
N ASN A 261 -18.23 5.20 -21.43
CA ASN A 261 -18.11 5.41 -22.88
C ASN A 261 -16.88 4.74 -23.50
N ALA A 262 -16.04 4.07 -22.72
CA ALA A 262 -14.85 3.40 -23.27
C ALA A 262 -15.28 2.36 -24.30
N GLN A 263 -14.74 2.38 -25.51
CA GLN A 263 -15.08 1.39 -26.56
C GLN A 263 -14.09 0.22 -26.61
N LEU A 264 -12.89 0.41 -26.06
CA LEU A 264 -11.88 -0.64 -25.91
C LEU A 264 -11.15 -0.53 -24.59
N VAL A 265 -10.50 -1.62 -24.22
CA VAL A 265 -9.54 -1.73 -23.13
C VAL A 265 -8.15 -1.97 -23.70
N TYR A 266 -7.15 -1.19 -23.29
CA TYR A 266 -5.78 -1.38 -23.77
C TYR A 266 -4.73 -1.26 -22.68
N ALA A 267 -3.53 -1.75 -22.95
CA ALA A 267 -2.36 -1.58 -22.10
C ALA A 267 -1.11 -1.41 -22.97
N VAL A 268 -0.20 -0.53 -22.57
CA VAL A 268 1.18 -0.51 -23.07
C VAL A 268 2.05 -1.21 -22.04
N THR A 269 2.59 -2.39 -22.34
CA THR A 269 3.21 -3.23 -21.30
C THR A 269 4.37 -4.09 -21.80
N LEU A 270 5.28 -4.42 -20.86
CA LEU A 270 6.28 -5.49 -20.97
C LEU A 270 5.76 -6.84 -20.44
N PHE A 271 4.50 -6.90 -20.03
CA PHE A 271 3.81 -8.13 -19.59
C PHE A 271 2.75 -8.52 -20.62
N HIS A 272 3.13 -8.63 -21.89
CA HIS A 272 2.17 -8.85 -22.97
C HIS A 272 1.77 -10.32 -23.10
N GLY A 273 2.64 -11.28 -22.75
CA GLY A 273 2.31 -12.71 -22.75
C GLY A 273 1.07 -13.10 -21.92
N PRO A 274 0.93 -12.63 -20.65
CA PRO A 274 -0.30 -12.84 -19.89
C PRO A 274 -1.55 -12.23 -20.54
N LEU A 275 -1.45 -11.02 -21.12
CA LEU A 275 -2.58 -10.36 -21.78
C LEU A 275 -3.06 -11.13 -23.01
N GLU A 276 -2.15 -11.64 -23.82
CA GLU A 276 -2.47 -12.47 -24.99
C GLU A 276 -3.26 -13.72 -24.58
N LYS A 277 -2.82 -14.42 -23.51
CA LYS A 277 -3.56 -15.56 -22.95
C LYS A 277 -4.96 -15.19 -22.45
N HIS A 278 -5.14 -13.93 -22.03
CA HIS A 278 -6.44 -13.39 -21.62
C HIS A 278 -7.24 -12.79 -22.79
N GLY A 279 -6.79 -12.94 -24.03
CA GLY A 279 -7.53 -12.62 -25.26
C GLY A 279 -7.22 -11.26 -25.86
N PHE A 280 -6.22 -10.55 -25.35
CA PHE A 280 -5.83 -9.27 -25.93
C PHE A 280 -5.10 -9.49 -27.25
N THR A 281 -5.40 -8.64 -28.22
CA THR A 281 -4.64 -8.54 -29.46
C THR A 281 -3.36 -7.77 -29.21
N LEU A 282 -2.22 -8.34 -29.58
CA LEU A 282 -0.91 -7.71 -29.44
C LEU A 282 -0.49 -7.01 -30.73
N VAL A 283 -0.11 -5.74 -30.60
CA VAL A 283 0.37 -4.90 -31.70
C VAL A 283 1.75 -4.35 -31.34
N PRO A 284 2.75 -4.45 -32.23
CA PRO A 284 4.05 -3.84 -31.99
C PRO A 284 3.90 -2.31 -31.95
N LEU A 285 4.66 -1.67 -31.04
CA LEU A 285 4.71 -0.21 -30.99
C LEU A 285 5.65 0.34 -32.08
N PRO A 286 5.39 1.55 -32.60
CA PRO A 286 6.37 2.25 -33.44
C PRO A 286 7.72 2.35 -32.72
N ALA A 287 8.83 2.13 -33.45
CA ALA A 287 10.16 1.99 -32.86
C ALA A 287 10.57 3.15 -31.92
N ALA A 288 10.23 4.39 -32.28
CA ALA A 288 10.49 5.56 -31.44
C ALA A 288 9.72 5.52 -30.11
N ARG A 289 8.44 5.14 -30.14
CA ARG A 289 7.62 4.98 -28.93
C ARG A 289 8.10 3.79 -28.10
N ALA A 290 8.43 2.68 -28.74
CA ALA A 290 8.98 1.50 -28.07
C ALA A 290 10.25 1.86 -27.29
N ARG A 291 11.18 2.62 -27.89
CA ARG A 291 12.40 3.09 -27.21
C ARG A 291 12.09 3.98 -26.00
N LEU A 292 11.15 4.92 -26.13
CA LEU A 292 10.74 5.81 -25.04
C LEU A 292 10.13 5.02 -23.86
N TYR A 293 9.17 4.13 -24.16
CA TYR A 293 8.55 3.28 -23.13
C TYR A 293 9.58 2.34 -22.49
N SER A 294 10.46 1.72 -23.27
CA SER A 294 11.55 0.88 -22.74
C SER A 294 12.46 1.65 -21.80
N LEU A 295 12.79 2.91 -22.09
CA LEU A 295 13.56 3.76 -21.18
C LEU A 295 12.79 4.02 -19.89
N GLY A 296 11.50 4.37 -19.99
CA GLY A 296 10.62 4.57 -18.83
C GLY A 296 10.55 3.33 -17.94
N PHE A 297 10.34 2.14 -18.51
CA PHE A 297 10.31 0.89 -17.77
C PHE A 297 11.65 0.55 -17.10
N ARG A 298 12.79 0.86 -17.74
CA ARG A 298 14.12 0.70 -17.12
C ARG A 298 14.31 1.60 -15.91
N VAL A 299 13.88 2.87 -15.98
CA VAL A 299 13.90 3.80 -14.85
C VAL A 299 13.03 3.28 -13.72
N MET A 300 11.79 2.88 -14.01
CA MET A 300 10.87 2.32 -13.01
C MET A 300 11.46 1.08 -12.32
N ARG A 301 12.11 0.20 -13.07
CA ARG A 301 12.81 -0.98 -12.53
C ARG A 301 13.95 -0.60 -11.59
N LEU A 302 14.78 0.37 -11.97
CA LEU A 302 15.87 0.86 -11.12
C LEU A 302 15.33 1.45 -9.81
N VAL A 303 14.23 2.21 -9.91
CA VAL A 303 13.51 2.81 -8.79
C VAL A 303 12.97 1.72 -7.84
N TYR A 304 12.07 0.85 -8.30
CA TYR A 304 11.44 -0.17 -7.43
C TYR A 304 12.29 -1.41 -7.16
N GLY A 305 13.50 -1.49 -7.72
CA GLY A 305 14.45 -2.55 -7.42
C GLY A 305 14.01 -3.94 -7.91
N THR A 306 13.33 -4.02 -9.06
CA THR A 306 12.99 -5.31 -9.67
C THR A 306 14.28 -5.97 -10.18
N THR A 307 14.82 -6.91 -9.39
CA THR A 307 16.06 -7.63 -9.68
C THR A 307 15.87 -8.69 -10.77
N ASN A 308 14.65 -9.21 -10.93
CA ASN A 308 14.35 -10.17 -11.99
C ASN A 308 14.29 -9.45 -13.35
N ALA A 309 15.05 -9.95 -14.32
CA ALA A 309 14.95 -9.51 -15.70
C ALA A 309 13.53 -9.78 -16.22
N PRO A 310 12.91 -8.85 -16.96
CA PRO A 310 11.62 -9.13 -17.58
C PRO A 310 11.79 -10.28 -18.58
N SER A 311 10.77 -11.13 -18.70
CA SER A 311 10.74 -12.16 -19.74
C SER A 311 10.70 -11.55 -21.15
N GLU A 312 10.31 -10.28 -21.26
CA GLU A 312 10.11 -9.55 -22.52
C GLU A 312 10.83 -8.19 -22.47
N THR A 313 11.60 -7.86 -23.50
CA THR A 313 12.43 -6.64 -23.56
C THR A 313 11.78 -5.50 -24.33
N GLU A 314 10.75 -5.80 -25.12
CA GLU A 314 10.07 -4.85 -25.99
C GLU A 314 8.62 -4.62 -25.57
N PRO A 315 8.21 -3.36 -25.31
CA PRO A 315 6.85 -3.05 -24.94
C PRO A 315 5.94 -3.21 -26.15
N LYS A 316 4.77 -3.82 -25.93
CA LYS A 316 3.71 -3.96 -26.95
C LYS A 316 2.45 -3.25 -26.50
N LEU A 317 1.66 -2.84 -27.49
CA LEU A 317 0.28 -2.43 -27.28
C LEU A 317 -0.57 -3.70 -27.25
N ALA A 318 -1.27 -3.93 -26.15
CA ALA A 318 -2.27 -4.97 -26.04
C ALA A 318 -3.65 -4.30 -26.00
N TRP A 319 -4.61 -4.74 -26.81
CA TRP A 319 -5.97 -4.18 -26.79
C TRP A 319 -7.06 -5.25 -26.93
N MET A 320 -8.25 -4.93 -26.46
CA MET A 320 -9.45 -5.75 -26.57
C MET A 320 -10.68 -4.84 -26.63
N GLU A 321 -11.66 -5.15 -27.47
CA GLU A 321 -12.93 -4.42 -27.47
C GLU A 321 -13.64 -4.53 -26.12
N ARG A 322 -14.36 -3.47 -25.72
CA ARG A 322 -15.05 -3.44 -24.44
C ARG A 322 -15.99 -4.63 -24.26
N GLU A 323 -16.84 -4.90 -25.24
CA GLU A 323 -17.84 -5.97 -25.14
C GLU A 323 -17.18 -7.34 -25.01
N ALA A 324 -16.11 -7.60 -25.77
CA ALA A 324 -15.31 -8.81 -25.62
C ALA A 324 -14.65 -8.92 -24.24
N PHE A 325 -14.17 -7.80 -23.71
CA PHE A 325 -13.58 -7.74 -22.37
C PHE A 325 -14.62 -8.05 -21.28
N LEU A 326 -15.80 -7.44 -21.36
CA LEU A 326 -16.90 -7.65 -20.44
C LEU A 326 -17.45 -9.08 -20.51
N ALA A 327 -17.57 -9.65 -21.72
CA ALA A 327 -18.02 -11.03 -21.90
C ALA A 327 -17.05 -12.05 -21.29
N ARG A 328 -15.74 -11.73 -21.28
CA ARG A 328 -14.70 -12.65 -20.80
C ARG A 328 -14.38 -12.50 -19.32
N HIS A 329 -14.37 -11.28 -18.80
CA HIS A 329 -13.87 -10.96 -17.46
C HIS A 329 -14.93 -10.41 -16.52
N GLY A 330 -16.13 -10.12 -17.02
CA GLY A 330 -17.22 -9.56 -16.23
C GLY A 330 -18.17 -10.57 -15.61
#